data_AF-A0A9E3YD20-F1
#
_entry.id   AF-A0A9E3YD20-F1
#
_cell.length_a   1.000
_cell.length_b   1.000
_cell.length_c   1.000
_cell.angle_alpha   90.00
_cell.angle_beta   90.00
_cell.angle_gamma   90.00
#
_symmetry.space_group_name_H-M   'P 1'
#
loop_
_entity.id
_entity.type
_entity.pdbx_description
1 polymer ?
#
loop_
_entity_poly.entity_id
_entity_poly.type
_entity_poly.pdbx_seq_one_letter_code
_entity_poly.pdbx_strand_id
1 'polypeptide(L)'
;MSTEPGCELCEAARFTHWYHEDEVCWVADCEACSTPMVVWKQHGTAPPEAEIDHMLSRLVEAADLRFGVGCHSIDRVMRQVPEHFHAHARDTDWLTRRWTEPLSLYTGVGGERSTR
;
A
#
# COMPACT_ATOMS: atom_id res chain seq x y z
N MET A 1 -12.92 -8.57 -12.55
CA MET A 1 -12.17 -7.44 -11.98
C MET A 1 -11.91 -6.48 -13.11
N SER A 2 -12.34 -5.24 -12.99
CA SER A 2 -12.10 -4.21 -14.02
C SER A 2 -10.68 -3.70 -13.85
N THR A 3 -9.89 -3.67 -14.93
CA THR A 3 -8.52 -3.14 -14.95
C THR A 3 -8.42 -2.11 -16.06
N GLU A 4 -7.65 -1.04 -15.87
CA GLU A 4 -7.47 0.01 -16.88
C GLU A 4 -6.05 -0.04 -17.49
N PRO A 5 -5.91 -0.16 -18.82
CA PRO A 5 -4.60 -0.08 -19.48
C PRO A 5 -3.89 1.24 -19.17
N GLY A 6 -2.63 1.16 -18.72
CA GLY A 6 -1.82 2.33 -18.39
C GLY A 6 -1.96 2.83 -16.95
N CYS A 7 -2.83 2.23 -16.14
CA CYS A 7 -2.85 2.48 -14.70
C CYS A 7 -1.76 1.68 -13.99
N GLU A 8 -0.79 2.36 -13.37
CA GLU A 8 0.33 1.73 -12.65
C GLU A 8 -0.13 0.83 -11.48
N LEU A 9 -1.25 1.18 -10.84
CA LEU A 9 -1.83 0.40 -9.75
C LEU A 9 -2.56 -0.87 -10.25
N CYS A 10 -3.07 -0.87 -11.48
CA CYS A 10 -3.58 -2.08 -12.13
C CYS A 10 -2.45 -3.02 -12.57
N GLU A 11 -1.31 -2.48 -13.01
CA GLU A 11 -0.14 -3.29 -13.37
C GLU A 11 0.42 -4.05 -12.16
N ALA A 12 0.35 -3.43 -10.97
CA ALA A 12 0.75 -4.04 -9.70
C ALA A 12 2.19 -4.60 -9.74
N ALA A 13 3.10 -3.81 -10.31
CA ALA A 13 4.49 -4.21 -10.49
C ALA A 13 5.19 -4.44 -9.14
N ARG A 14 5.96 -5.54 -9.05
CA ARG A 14 6.51 -6.04 -7.78
C ARG A 14 7.96 -5.61 -7.59
N PHE A 15 8.18 -4.36 -7.19
CA PHE A 15 9.52 -3.81 -6.97
C PHE A 15 9.89 -3.62 -5.50
N THR A 16 8.90 -3.26 -4.68
CA THR A 16 9.06 -3.00 -3.24
C THR A 16 8.64 -4.19 -2.40
N HIS A 17 8.78 -4.08 -1.08
CA HIS A 17 8.32 -5.12 -0.17
C HIS A 17 6.78 -5.25 -0.19
N TRP A 18 6.28 -6.48 -0.31
CA TRP A 18 4.86 -6.82 -0.35
C TRP A 18 4.46 -7.59 0.92
N TYR A 19 3.52 -7.03 1.68
CA TYR A 19 3.02 -7.61 2.93
C TYR A 19 1.94 -8.65 2.67
N HIS A 20 1.06 -8.37 1.72
CA HIS A 20 -0.18 -9.14 1.53
C HIS A 20 -0.71 -9.04 0.10
N GLU A 21 -1.39 -10.09 -0.34
CA GLU A 21 -2.17 -10.11 -1.57
C GLU A 21 -3.32 -11.12 -1.45
N ASP A 22 -4.53 -10.73 -1.85
CA ASP A 22 -5.69 -11.62 -1.97
C ASP A 22 -6.58 -11.23 -3.17
N GLU A 23 -7.81 -11.74 -3.24
CA GLU A 23 -8.73 -11.45 -4.35
C GLU A 23 -9.23 -9.99 -4.39
N VAL A 24 -9.17 -9.26 -3.27
CA VAL A 24 -9.69 -7.89 -3.15
C VAL A 24 -8.59 -6.86 -3.33
N CYS A 25 -7.41 -7.09 -2.74
CA CYS A 25 -6.38 -6.07 -2.63
C CYS A 25 -4.95 -6.64 -2.60
N TRP A 26 -3.99 -5.74 -2.72
CA TRP A 26 -2.59 -6.00 -2.37
C TRP A 26 -2.09 -4.89 -1.44
N VAL A 27 -1.11 -5.22 -0.60
CA VAL A 27 -0.46 -4.29 0.33
C VAL A 27 1.05 -4.35 0.12
N ALA A 28 1.65 -3.22 -0.21
CA ALA A 28 3.08 -3.11 -0.46
C ALA A 28 3.62 -1.75 0.03
N ASP A 29 4.94 -1.64 0.19
CA ASP A 29 5.56 -0.34 0.39
C ASP A 29 5.41 0.53 -0.87
N CYS A 30 4.90 1.75 -0.71
CA CYS A 30 4.83 2.73 -1.79
C CYS A 30 6.24 3.22 -2.17
N GLU A 31 6.56 3.22 -3.47
CA GLU A 31 7.83 3.73 -3.99
C GLU A 31 8.06 5.22 -3.73
N ALA A 32 6.98 6.01 -3.72
CA ALA A 32 7.09 7.47 -3.57
C ALA A 32 7.06 7.94 -2.11
N CYS A 33 6.48 7.16 -1.20
CA CYS A 33 6.26 7.54 0.19
C CYS A 33 7.05 6.68 1.19
N SER A 34 7.65 5.57 0.75
CA SER A 34 8.32 4.60 1.62
C SER A 34 7.43 4.22 2.81
N THR A 35 6.14 4.00 2.62
CA THR A 35 5.16 3.62 3.67
C THR A 35 4.23 2.53 3.12
N PRO A 36 3.66 1.64 3.95
CA PRO A 36 2.71 0.65 3.48
C PRO A 36 1.51 1.33 2.80
N MET A 37 1.11 0.78 1.66
CA MET A 37 -0.03 1.22 0.86
C MET A 37 -0.87 0.00 0.50
N VAL A 38 -2.18 0.09 0.72
CA VAL A 38 -3.15 -0.86 0.19
C VAL A 38 -3.75 -0.32 -1.10
N VAL A 39 -3.95 -1.20 -2.06
CA VAL A 39 -4.56 -0.87 -3.34
C VAL A 39 -5.66 -1.87 -3.64
N TRP A 40 -6.81 -1.34 -4.06
CA TRP A 40 -7.91 -2.16 -4.53
C TRP A 40 -7.54 -2.84 -5.83
N LYS A 41 -7.77 -4.14 -6.00
CA LYS A 41 -7.39 -4.80 -7.26
C LYS A 41 -8.28 -4.41 -8.44
N GLN A 42 -9.51 -3.96 -8.19
CA GLN A 42 -10.33 -3.38 -9.26
C GLN A 42 -9.98 -1.90 -9.46
N HIS A 43 -10.04 -1.47 -10.72
CA HIS A 43 -9.90 -0.07 -11.06
C HIS A 43 -11.17 0.71 -10.69
N GLY A 44 -10.99 1.92 -10.18
CA GLY A 44 -12.04 2.82 -9.72
C GLY A 44 -11.77 3.35 -8.32
N THR A 45 -12.57 4.32 -7.89
CA THR A 45 -12.36 5.09 -6.66
C THR A 45 -13.36 4.81 -5.55
N ALA A 46 -14.40 4.02 -5.84
CA ALA A 46 -15.51 3.72 -4.94
C ALA A 46 -15.68 2.21 -4.73
N PRO A 47 -14.74 1.54 -4.02
CA PRO A 47 -14.95 0.16 -3.61
C PRO A 47 -16.18 0.03 -2.71
N PRO A 48 -16.85 -1.14 -2.68
CA PRO A 48 -17.87 -1.43 -1.68
C PRO A 48 -17.34 -1.25 -0.25
N GLU A 49 -18.20 -0.84 0.69
CA GLU A 49 -17.81 -0.57 2.09
C GLU A 49 -17.12 -1.77 2.74
N ALA A 50 -17.63 -2.99 2.54
CA ALA A 50 -17.02 -4.22 3.05
C ALA A 50 -15.59 -4.46 2.49
N GLU A 51 -15.32 -4.07 1.25
CA GLU A 51 -13.99 -4.17 0.66
C GLU A 51 -13.06 -3.06 1.17
N ILE A 52 -13.59 -1.87 1.46
CA ILE A 52 -12.85 -0.80 2.15
C ILE A 52 -12.42 -1.30 3.53
N ASP A 53 -13.33 -1.83 4.33
CA ASP A 53 -13.02 -2.33 5.68
C ASP A 53 -11.95 -3.43 5.64
N HIS A 54 -12.08 -4.36 4.70
CA HIS A 54 -11.10 -5.43 4.47
C HIS A 54 -9.72 -4.86 4.11
N MET A 55 -9.66 -3.94 3.14
CA MET A 55 -8.43 -3.27 2.73
C MET A 55 -7.77 -2.51 3.87
N LEU A 56 -8.55 -1.77 4.65
CA LEU A 56 -8.02 -1.01 5.77
C LEU A 56 -7.51 -1.93 6.88
N SER A 57 -8.17 -3.06 7.14
CA SER A 57 -7.65 -4.07 8.09
C SER A 57 -6.30 -4.62 7.65
N ARG A 58 -6.16 -4.99 6.37
CA ARG A 58 -4.88 -5.49 5.81
C ARG A 58 -3.78 -4.42 5.85
N LEU A 59 -4.14 -3.16 5.61
CA LEU A 59 -3.21 -2.04 5.71
C LEU A 59 -2.72 -1.83 7.14
N VAL A 60 -3.62 -1.89 8.13
CA VAL A 60 -3.28 -1.76 9.56
C VAL A 60 -2.34 -2.87 9.98
N GLU A 61 -2.59 -4.12 9.57
CA GLU A 61 -1.69 -5.25 9.87
C GLU A 61 -0.27 -5.02 9.34
N ALA A 62 -0.14 -4.58 8.07
CA ALA A 62 1.16 -4.24 7.48
C ALA A 62 1.84 -3.08 8.22
N ALA A 63 1.07 -2.07 8.64
CA ALA A 63 1.58 -0.91 9.34
C ALA A 63 2.00 -1.24 10.78
N ASP A 64 1.26 -2.11 11.48
CA ASP A 64 1.63 -2.61 12.80
C ASP A 64 2.92 -3.44 12.74
N LEU A 65 3.08 -4.28 11.71
CA LEU A 65 4.32 -5.01 11.47
C LEU A 65 5.51 -4.05 11.23
N ARG A 66 5.28 -2.95 10.51
CA ARG A 66 6.36 -2.03 10.12
C ARG A 66 6.73 -1.02 11.21
N PHE A 67 5.74 -0.45 11.88
CA PHE A 67 5.89 0.71 12.76
C PHE A 67 5.56 0.41 14.22
N GLY A 68 4.94 -0.75 14.50
CA GLY A 68 4.37 -1.08 15.80
C GLY A 68 2.92 -0.63 15.95
N VAL A 69 2.21 -1.29 16.87
CA VAL A 69 0.79 -1.08 17.11
C VAL A 69 0.50 0.36 17.54
N GLY A 70 -0.41 1.02 16.84
CA GLY A 70 -0.85 2.39 17.15
C GLY A 70 0.13 3.50 16.76
N CYS A 71 1.23 3.16 16.07
CA CYS A 71 2.25 4.12 15.62
C CYS A 71 1.95 4.74 14.25
N HIS A 72 0.75 4.57 13.71
CA HIS A 72 0.40 4.97 12.36
C HIS A 72 -1.03 5.50 12.24
N SER A 73 -1.30 6.19 11.14
CA SER A 73 -2.62 6.71 10.76
C SER A 73 -2.90 6.41 9.28
N ILE A 74 -4.16 6.25 8.93
CA ILE A 74 -4.58 5.96 7.55
C ILE A 74 -4.83 7.27 6.77
N ASP A 75 -4.14 7.44 5.65
CA ASP A 75 -4.37 8.50 4.66
C ASP A 75 -4.98 7.92 3.39
N ARG A 76 -6.24 8.26 3.13
CA ARG A 76 -7.03 7.79 1.97
C ARG A 76 -6.99 8.75 0.78
N VAL A 77 -6.17 9.81 0.83
CA VAL A 77 -6.12 10.80 -0.25
C VAL A 77 -5.26 10.27 -1.41
N MET A 78 -5.93 9.98 -2.52
CA MET A 78 -5.34 9.46 -3.77
C MET A 78 -4.69 10.60 -4.57
N ARG A 79 -3.39 10.86 -4.36
CA ARG A 79 -2.71 12.04 -4.94
C ARG A 79 -2.07 11.83 -6.31
N GLN A 80 -1.47 10.66 -6.56
CA GLN A 80 -0.74 10.41 -7.82
C GLN A 80 -1.61 9.66 -8.83
N VAL A 81 -2.38 8.68 -8.36
CA VAL A 81 -3.34 7.92 -9.17
C VAL A 81 -4.75 8.17 -8.63
N PRO A 82 -5.33 9.37 -8.87
CA PRO A 82 -6.61 9.77 -8.28
C PRO A 82 -7.80 8.92 -8.74
N GLU A 83 -7.69 8.24 -9.88
CA GLU A 83 -8.71 7.37 -10.47
C GLU A 83 -8.73 5.92 -9.92
N HIS A 84 -7.78 5.55 -9.06
CA HIS A 84 -7.68 4.18 -8.53
C HIS A 84 -7.54 4.19 -7.01
N PHE A 85 -8.49 3.53 -6.33
CA PHE A 85 -8.53 3.46 -4.88
C PHE A 85 -7.26 2.88 -4.27
N HIS A 86 -6.62 3.70 -3.44
CA HIS A 86 -5.52 3.28 -2.59
C HIS A 86 -5.46 4.14 -1.32
N ALA A 87 -4.86 3.59 -0.28
CA ALA A 87 -4.64 4.29 0.99
C ALA A 87 -3.25 3.96 1.55
N HIS A 88 -2.67 4.90 2.28
CA HIS A 88 -1.35 4.77 2.90
C HIS A 88 -1.47 4.71 4.42
N ALA A 89 -0.65 3.91 5.07
CA ALA A 89 -0.43 3.99 6.51
C ALA A 89 0.81 4.82 6.80
N ARG A 90 0.63 5.98 7.44
CA ARG A 90 1.69 6.94 7.72
C ARG A 90 2.01 6.95 9.21
N ASP A 91 3.26 6.67 9.57
CA ASP A 91 3.78 6.92 10.92
C ASP A 91 4.09 8.41 11.13
N THR A 92 4.46 8.81 12.34
CA THR A 92 4.77 10.22 12.64
C THR A 92 5.93 10.78 11.83
N ASP A 93 6.89 9.93 11.43
CA ASP A 93 8.10 10.35 10.72
C ASP A 93 8.00 10.19 9.19
N TRP A 94 6.81 9.90 8.65
CA TRP A 94 6.62 9.53 7.24
C TRP A 94 7.19 10.56 6.24
N LEU A 95 7.11 11.86 6.57
CA LEU A 95 7.66 12.92 5.74
C LEU A 95 9.19 12.83 5.63
N THR A 96 9.86 12.53 6.74
CA THR A 96 11.31 12.36 6.78
C THR A 96 11.70 11.09 6.04
N ARG A 97 11.04 9.96 6.35
CA ARG A 97 11.32 8.64 5.74
C ARG A 97 11.21 8.66 4.22
N ARG A 98 10.23 9.39 3.69
CA ARG A 98 10.07 9.60 2.24
C ARG A 98 11.34 10.06 1.54
N TRP A 99 12.18 10.84 2.21
CA TRP A 99 13.40 11.41 1.62
C TRP A 99 14.68 10.67 2.04
N THR A 100 14.66 9.97 3.16
CA THR A 100 15.87 9.41 3.76
C THR A 100 15.95 7.89 3.70
N GLU A 101 14.83 7.18 3.58
CA GLU A 101 14.85 5.71 3.56
C GLU A 101 15.13 5.17 2.15
N PRO A 102 16.04 4.19 2.02
CA PRO A 102 16.18 3.43 0.79
C PRO A 102 14.90 2.64 0.51
N LEU A 103 14.62 2.43 -0.78
CA LEU A 103 13.49 1.59 -1.20
C LEU A 103 13.65 0.17 -0.67
N SER A 104 12.53 -0.38 -0.19
CA SER A 104 12.47 -1.80 0.13
C SER A 104 12.50 -2.64 -1.14
N LEU A 105 12.88 -3.89 -0.98
CA LEU A 105 13.03 -4.88 -2.03
C LEU A 105 11.85 -5.83 -2.04
N TYR A 106 11.39 -6.20 -3.23
CA TYR A 106 10.51 -7.35 -3.39
C TYR A 106 11.27 -8.65 -3.11
N THR A 107 10.82 -9.38 -2.10
CA THR A 107 11.37 -10.67 -1.64
C THR A 107 10.33 -11.81 -1.69
N GLY A 108 9.18 -11.55 -2.32
CA GLY A 108 7.99 -12.40 -2.23
C GLY A 108 6.90 -11.76 -1.36
N VAL A 109 5.64 -12.15 -1.60
CA VAL A 109 4.50 -11.72 -0.77
C VAL A 109 4.61 -12.34 0.63
N GLY A 110 4.59 -11.50 1.66
CA GLY A 110 4.78 -11.94 3.05
C GLY A 110 6.22 -12.36 3.40
N GLY A 111 7.18 -12.06 2.51
CA GLY A 111 8.60 -12.28 2.77
C GLY A 111 9.16 -11.36 3.86
N GLU A 112 10.46 -11.47 4.16
CA GLU A 112 11.11 -10.51 5.04
C GLU A 112 11.34 -9.18 4.31
N ARG A 113 11.06 -8.06 4.99
CA ARG A 113 11.32 -6.72 4.46
C ARG A 113 12.82 -6.42 4.49
N SER A 114 13.43 -6.29 3.32
CA SER A 114 14.82 -5.82 3.16
C SER A 114 14.88 -4.54 2.33
N THR A 115 15.96 -3.76 2.45
CA THR A 115 16.22 -2.55 1.66
C THR A 115 17.45 -2.70 0.77
N ARG A 116 17.56 -1.88 -0.27
CA ARG A 116 18.80 -1.73 -1.06
C ARG A 116 19.86 -0.89 -0.36
#